data_AF-A0A926KIU8-F1
#
_entry.id   AF-A0A926KIU8-F1
#
_cell.length_a   1.000
_cell.length_b   1.000
_cell.length_c   1.000
_cell.angle_alpha   90.00
_cell.angle_beta   90.00
_cell.angle_gamma   90.00
#
_symmetry.space_group_name_H-M   'P 1'
#
loop_
_entity.id
_entity.type
_entity.pdbx_description
1 polymer ?
#
loop_
_entity_poly.entity_id
_entity_poly.type
_entity_poly.pdbx_seq_one_letter_code
_entity_poly.pdbx_strand_id
1 'polypeptide(L)'
;MYRSRPNRRRWHPERREGAPRSHCASCRTSPFPNPILVRCELKYLPAAAGAAPFPSVTRSPVLIVGLPTVTDHQGDPGLDPDDLAATLRVLEQLPQLPAAHPDIETVKRASQRMFNRVRKARRAAARQEREQPLRQADEEVLARTATGSPMRIDDETRGILLEASAPGEAAGLLHFDRGCYVCHAKYRQVDAFYHWLCPECAAFSHGKRDQHVDLRGKRALLTGGRAKIGMYIALMLLRDGAELTITTRFPRDAVRRFRAMPDADDWIERLTVVGIDLRDPSHVAALADEVAAGGALDILINNAAQTVRRSAGSYSHLVRAEDAPRPAGVALPRMVTFDRMSDAHPAQLVGSLGADAVAHHQDRDEHHEAAALAAQASAHVLRAGSASLEAYLAGTAVDAGGLLPDLATDNSWTNTVDQVDPLELLEVQLCNSVAPFVLVSRLRPAMRAAVHAGARRAYVVNVSAMEGQFGRRYKGAGHPHTNMAKAALNMLTRTSAQEMFDSDRILMTAVDTGWITDERPHDQKLRIAGEGWHAPLDLVDGAARVYDPIVQGESGIDLHGVFLKDFKPHPW
;
A
#
# COMPACT_ATOMS: atom_id res chain seq x y z
N MET A 1 -34.57 44.72 -16.03
CA MET A 1 -34.37 45.88 -16.93
C MET A 1 -32.93 46.36 -16.80
N TYR A 2 -32.25 46.41 -17.95
CA TYR A 2 -30.95 46.97 -18.36
C TYR A 2 -30.01 47.78 -17.42
N ARG A 3 -28.68 47.49 -17.61
CA ARG A 3 -27.44 48.33 -17.53
C ARG A 3 -27.00 48.82 -16.13
N SER A 4 -25.71 48.97 -15.76
CA SER A 4 -24.39 49.00 -16.43
C SER A 4 -23.26 48.95 -15.36
N ARG A 5 -22.07 48.41 -15.73
CA ARG A 5 -20.78 48.40 -15.00
C ARG A 5 -20.15 49.82 -14.87
N PRO A 6 -18.91 50.03 -14.33
CA PRO A 6 -18.20 49.49 -13.13
C PRO A 6 -17.47 50.61 -12.31
N ASN A 7 -16.87 50.32 -11.15
CA ASN A 7 -15.59 50.97 -10.80
C ASN A 7 -14.68 50.21 -9.82
N ARG A 8 -13.38 50.29 -10.09
CA ARG A 8 -12.25 49.67 -9.38
C ARG A 8 -11.87 50.47 -8.12
N ARG A 9 -11.38 49.80 -7.06
CA ARG A 9 -10.31 50.36 -6.19
C ARG A 9 -9.30 49.30 -5.79
N ARG A 10 -8.03 49.63 -6.06
CA ARG A 10 -6.79 48.94 -5.67
C ARG A 10 -6.57 49.06 -4.16
N TRP A 11 -5.94 48.05 -3.56
CA TRP A 11 -5.22 48.18 -2.29
C TRP A 11 -3.96 47.30 -2.32
N HIS A 12 -2.83 47.90 -1.99
CA HIS A 12 -1.54 47.29 -1.70
C HIS A 12 -0.73 48.26 -0.80
N PRO A 13 0.33 47.82 -0.10
CA PRO A 13 0.30 47.58 1.34
C PRO A 13 1.24 48.51 2.14
N GLU A 14 1.10 48.57 3.46
CA GLU A 14 2.12 49.16 4.34
C GLU A 14 2.41 48.31 5.59
N ARG A 15 3.71 48.17 5.86
CA ARG A 15 4.35 47.57 7.03
C ARG A 15 4.34 48.54 8.21
N ARG A 16 4.31 48.04 9.45
CA ARG A 16 4.92 48.69 10.63
C ARG A 16 5.51 47.67 11.61
N GLU A 17 6.70 48.00 12.10
CA GLU A 17 7.57 47.26 13.02
C GLU A 17 7.45 47.73 14.48
N GLY A 18 7.79 46.83 15.44
CA GLY A 18 8.37 47.08 16.78
C GLY A 18 7.45 47.62 17.89
N ALA A 19 7.49 47.24 19.18
CA ALA A 19 8.29 46.37 20.06
C ALA A 19 7.54 46.32 21.45
N PRO A 20 8.13 45.90 22.60
CA PRO A 20 8.72 44.63 23.02
C PRO A 20 7.97 43.96 24.21
N ARG A 21 8.27 42.68 24.50
CA ARG A 21 7.73 41.92 25.66
C ARG A 21 8.79 41.73 26.77
N SER A 22 8.31 41.79 28.01
CA SER A 22 9.00 41.78 29.30
C SER A 22 9.45 40.38 29.77
N HIS A 23 10.50 40.38 30.60
CA HIS A 23 10.98 39.22 31.39
C HIS A 23 10.21 39.07 32.70
N CYS A 24 9.98 37.83 33.15
CA CYS A 24 9.96 37.47 34.57
C CYS A 24 10.21 35.95 34.74
N ALA A 25 10.99 35.60 35.75
CA ALA A 25 11.41 34.24 36.11
C ALA A 25 10.75 33.81 37.44
N SER A 26 10.38 32.53 37.59
CA SER A 26 10.70 31.66 38.76
C SER A 26 9.91 30.33 38.77
N CYS A 27 10.66 29.23 38.98
CA CYS A 27 10.43 28.01 39.82
C CYS A 27 9.01 27.42 39.99
N ARG A 28 8.72 26.11 40.03
CA ARG A 28 9.44 24.81 40.05
C ARG A 28 8.34 23.72 39.95
N THR A 29 8.60 22.60 39.27
CA THR A 29 8.57 21.21 39.81
C THR A 29 8.61 20.18 38.68
N SER A 30 9.58 19.26 38.80
CA SER A 30 9.82 18.04 38.00
C SER A 30 9.59 16.83 38.93
N PRO A 31 9.33 15.61 38.43
CA PRO A 31 10.41 14.58 38.39
C PRO A 31 10.35 13.65 37.13
N PHE A 32 11.44 13.50 36.34
CA PHE A 32 12.42 12.37 36.31
C PHE A 32 12.37 11.57 34.97
N PRO A 33 13.42 10.82 34.54
CA PRO A 33 14.61 11.36 33.86
C PRO A 33 14.96 10.66 32.51
N ASN A 34 15.84 11.27 31.73
CA ASN A 34 16.49 10.71 30.53
C ASN A 34 18.02 10.59 30.74
N PRO A 35 18.74 9.79 29.92
CA PRO A 35 19.91 9.03 30.36
C PRO A 35 21.28 9.70 30.23
N ILE A 36 22.19 9.04 30.93
CA ILE A 36 23.62 9.21 31.16
C ILE A 36 24.47 9.42 29.89
N LEU A 37 25.25 10.50 29.88
CA LEU A 37 26.46 10.71 29.08
C LEU A 37 27.66 10.71 30.05
N VAL A 38 28.52 9.69 29.97
CA VAL A 38 29.78 9.64 30.74
C VAL A 38 30.89 10.30 29.92
N ARG A 39 31.33 11.48 30.37
CA ARG A 39 32.66 12.04 30.09
C ARG A 39 33.50 11.87 31.36
N CYS A 40 34.64 11.20 31.25
CA CYS A 40 35.62 11.05 32.32
C CYS A 40 36.88 11.85 31.93
N GLU A 41 37.13 12.95 32.63
CA GLU A 41 38.40 13.69 32.58
C GLU A 41 39.31 13.23 33.73
N LEU A 42 40.59 13.02 33.39
CA LEU A 42 41.68 12.58 34.25
C LEU A 42 42.18 13.71 35.16
N LYS A 43 42.36 13.40 36.45
CA LYS A 43 43.12 14.23 37.41
C LYS A 43 44.56 13.70 37.57
N TYR A 44 45.50 14.62 37.57
CA TYR A 44 46.92 14.45 37.95
C TYR A 44 47.12 14.41 39.47
N LEU A 45 48.12 13.66 39.95
CA LEU A 45 49.08 13.93 41.07
C LEU A 45 50.04 12.71 41.26
N PRO A 46 51.20 12.82 41.95
CA PRO A 46 52.52 12.59 41.34
C PRO A 46 53.34 11.41 41.91
N ALA A 47 54.59 11.32 41.42
CA ALA A 47 55.60 10.26 41.49
C ALA A 47 56.07 9.79 42.89
N ALA A 48 56.51 8.52 42.94
CA ALA A 48 57.49 8.01 43.91
C ALA A 48 58.41 6.95 43.27
N ALA A 49 59.67 6.96 43.69
CA ALA A 49 60.83 6.34 43.08
C ALA A 49 61.11 4.89 43.54
N GLY A 50 61.89 4.15 42.74
CA GLY A 50 62.51 2.88 43.13
C GLY A 50 63.31 2.27 41.97
N ALA A 51 64.63 2.38 42.02
CA ALA A 51 65.58 1.92 41.01
C ALA A 51 66.21 0.55 41.36
N ALA A 52 66.54 -0.25 40.33
CA ALA A 52 67.59 -1.27 40.31
C ALA A 52 67.92 -1.68 38.84
N PRO A 53 69.14 -2.18 38.51
CA PRO A 53 69.89 -1.75 37.33
C PRO A 53 69.96 -2.73 36.15
N PHE A 54 70.48 -2.19 35.03
CA PHE A 54 70.69 -2.74 33.67
C PHE A 54 71.39 -4.12 33.58
N PRO A 55 71.23 -4.77 32.41
CA PRO A 55 72.41 -5.02 31.60
C PRO A 55 72.30 -4.47 30.17
N SER A 56 73.45 -4.02 29.68
CA SER A 56 73.71 -3.50 28.35
C SER A 56 73.41 -4.52 27.25
N VAL A 57 72.59 -4.14 26.27
CA VAL A 57 72.52 -4.84 24.97
C VAL A 57 72.86 -3.85 23.87
N THR A 58 73.91 -4.22 23.16
CA THR A 58 74.53 -3.60 21.99
C THR A 58 73.53 -3.23 20.90
N ARG A 59 73.65 -2.01 20.35
CA ARG A 59 72.98 -1.57 19.13
C ARG A 59 73.39 -2.46 17.95
N SER A 60 72.50 -3.35 17.53
CA SER A 60 72.55 -3.94 16.19
C SER A 60 71.97 -2.93 15.19
N PRO A 61 72.57 -2.77 14.00
CA PRO A 61 72.04 -1.86 12.98
C PRO A 61 70.64 -2.34 12.56
N VAL A 62 69.73 -1.37 12.45
CA VAL A 62 68.39 -1.56 11.89
C VAL A 62 68.57 -2.08 10.47
N LEU A 63 68.27 -3.36 10.27
CA LEU A 63 68.07 -3.93 8.94
C LEU A 63 66.89 -3.16 8.34
N ILE A 64 67.13 -2.40 7.28
CA ILE A 64 66.07 -1.88 6.42
C ILE A 64 65.39 -3.11 5.84
N VAL A 65 64.27 -3.52 6.43
CA VAL A 65 63.37 -4.51 5.84
C VAL A 65 62.88 -3.89 4.55
N GLY A 66 63.32 -4.45 3.42
CA GLY A 66 62.91 -4.01 2.09
C GLY A 66 61.40 -3.90 2.02
N LEU A 67 60.92 -2.81 1.41
CA LEU A 67 59.53 -2.67 0.98
C LEU A 67 59.10 -3.96 0.28
N PRO A 68 57.97 -4.59 0.66
CA PRO A 68 57.52 -5.78 -0.02
C PRO A 68 57.32 -5.44 -1.50
N THR A 69 58.01 -6.17 -2.36
CA THR A 69 57.81 -6.17 -3.80
C THR A 69 56.32 -6.38 -4.09
N VAL A 70 55.77 -5.50 -4.92
CA VAL A 70 54.40 -5.55 -5.44
C VAL A 70 54.14 -6.98 -5.92
N THR A 71 53.33 -7.72 -5.17
CA THR A 71 52.83 -9.02 -5.60
C THR A 71 51.77 -8.75 -6.65
N ASP A 72 51.99 -9.29 -7.85
CA ASP A 72 51.10 -9.17 -9.00
C ASP A 72 49.78 -9.89 -8.67
N HIS A 73 48.81 -9.14 -8.14
CA HIS A 73 47.44 -9.60 -7.96
C HIS A 73 46.75 -9.58 -9.33
N GLN A 74 47.08 -10.55 -10.19
CA GLN A 74 46.39 -10.72 -11.46
C GLN A 74 44.93 -11.13 -11.20
N GLY A 75 44.02 -10.16 -11.31
CA GLY A 75 42.58 -10.40 -11.39
C GLY A 75 41.67 -9.52 -10.55
N ASP A 76 42.20 -8.64 -9.70
CA ASP A 76 41.38 -7.72 -8.89
C ASP A 76 41.71 -6.26 -9.29
N PRO A 77 40.73 -5.38 -9.60
CA PRO A 77 41.02 -4.02 -10.03
C PRO A 77 41.57 -3.21 -8.83
N GLY A 78 42.90 -3.26 -8.69
CA GLY A 78 43.65 -2.44 -7.74
C GLY A 78 43.69 -0.96 -8.15
N LEU A 79 44.39 -0.15 -7.35
CA LEU A 79 44.69 1.23 -7.72
C LEU A 79 45.58 1.25 -8.97
N ASP A 80 45.42 2.27 -9.81
CA ASP A 80 46.33 2.51 -10.93
C ASP A 80 47.79 2.53 -10.42
N PRO A 81 48.71 1.75 -11.02
CA PRO A 81 50.09 1.66 -10.56
C PRO A 81 50.79 3.01 -10.47
N ASP A 82 50.50 3.94 -11.39
CA ASP A 82 51.11 5.28 -11.42
C ASP A 82 50.59 6.15 -10.26
N ASP A 83 49.30 6.05 -9.94
CA ASP A 83 48.69 6.75 -8.80
C ASP A 83 49.20 6.21 -7.45
N LEU A 84 49.39 4.88 -7.35
CA LEU A 84 49.97 4.26 -6.16
C LEU A 84 51.43 4.70 -5.98
N ALA A 85 52.22 4.68 -7.05
CA ALA A 85 53.59 5.17 -7.03
C ALA A 85 53.67 6.66 -6.66
N ALA A 86 52.78 7.50 -7.21
CA ALA A 86 52.68 8.91 -6.84
C ALA A 86 52.34 9.11 -5.35
N THR A 87 51.39 8.32 -4.82
CA THR A 87 51.00 8.37 -3.41
C THR A 87 52.16 8.02 -2.49
N LEU A 88 52.90 6.95 -2.80
CA LEU A 88 54.07 6.54 -2.02
C LEU A 88 55.18 7.61 -2.06
N ARG A 89 55.47 8.19 -3.24
CA ARG A 89 56.43 9.31 -3.36
C ARG A 89 56.03 10.51 -2.50
N VAL A 90 54.74 10.88 -2.49
CA VAL A 90 54.25 11.99 -1.66
C VAL A 90 54.47 11.68 -0.17
N LEU A 91 54.15 10.46 0.28
CA LEU A 91 54.35 10.04 1.67
C LEU A 91 55.82 10.09 2.10
N GLU A 92 56.76 9.76 1.21
CA GLU A 92 58.21 9.84 1.45
C GLU A 92 58.74 11.28 1.53
N GLN A 93 58.11 12.24 0.84
CA GLN A 93 58.51 13.65 0.85
C GLN A 93 58.05 14.40 2.11
N LEU A 94 56.95 13.98 2.74
CA LEU A 94 56.36 14.68 3.90
C LEU A 94 57.31 14.92 5.08
N PRO A 95 58.23 14.01 5.46
CA PRO A 95 59.19 14.25 6.55
C PRO A 95 60.24 15.32 6.25
N GLN A 96 60.42 15.68 4.97
CA GLN A 96 61.37 16.72 4.55
C GLN A 96 60.78 18.14 4.63
N LEU A 97 59.46 18.25 4.83
CA LEU A 97 58.78 19.53 5.00
C LEU A 97 58.96 20.07 6.43
N PRO A 98 58.91 21.40 6.64
CA PRO A 98 58.89 21.98 7.98
C PRO A 98 57.75 21.42 8.83
N ALA A 99 57.98 21.21 10.13
CA ALA A 99 57.04 20.51 11.02
C ALA A 99 55.62 21.13 11.09
N ALA A 100 55.46 22.42 10.77
CA ALA A 100 54.18 23.13 10.76
C ALA A 100 53.53 23.24 9.36
N HIS A 101 54.03 22.51 8.35
CA HIS A 101 53.53 22.63 6.97
C HIS A 101 52.08 22.10 6.85
N PRO A 102 51.15 22.86 6.21
CA PRO A 102 49.74 22.48 6.10
C PRO A 102 49.48 21.15 5.36
N ASP A 103 50.37 20.77 4.45
CA ASP A 103 50.24 19.50 3.72
C ASP A 103 50.45 18.27 4.62
N ILE A 104 51.31 18.38 5.64
CA ILE A 104 51.49 17.31 6.64
C ILE A 104 50.17 17.04 7.35
N GLU A 105 49.46 18.09 7.77
CA GLU A 105 48.15 17.98 8.42
C GLU A 105 47.07 17.46 7.46
N THR A 106 47.10 17.89 6.20
CA THR A 106 46.17 17.44 5.17
C THR A 106 46.30 15.93 4.92
N VAL A 107 47.52 15.43 4.73
CA VAL A 107 47.77 14.01 4.48
C VAL A 107 47.54 13.16 5.74
N LYS A 108 47.89 13.64 6.94
CA LYS A 108 47.55 12.95 8.21
C LYS A 108 46.04 12.74 8.34
N ARG A 109 45.24 13.79 8.12
CA ARG A 109 43.77 13.70 8.18
C ARG A 109 43.22 12.76 7.11
N ALA A 110 43.74 12.80 5.90
CA ALA A 110 43.35 11.89 4.82
C ALA A 110 43.65 10.43 5.17
N SER A 111 44.86 10.16 5.66
CA SER A 111 45.32 8.83 6.08
C SER A 111 44.48 8.28 7.24
N GLN A 112 44.16 9.11 8.24
CA GLN A 112 43.29 8.72 9.35
C GLN A 112 41.86 8.40 8.89
N ARG A 113 41.30 9.19 7.97
CA ARG A 113 39.98 8.91 7.37
C ARG A 113 39.99 7.62 6.58
N MET A 114 41.01 7.41 5.75
CA MET A 114 41.21 6.17 4.98
C MET A 114 41.29 4.96 5.91
N PHE A 115 42.18 4.99 6.91
CA PHE A 115 42.33 3.91 7.89
C PHE A 115 40.99 3.59 8.59
N ASN A 116 40.27 4.61 9.03
CA ASN A 116 38.96 4.43 9.66
C ASN A 116 37.92 3.82 8.70
N ARG A 117 37.91 4.21 7.42
CA ARG A 117 37.02 3.64 6.39
C ARG A 117 37.35 2.18 6.13
N VAL A 118 38.63 1.85 5.90
CA VAL A 118 39.08 0.47 5.66
C VAL A 118 38.77 -0.42 6.86
N ARG A 119 39.08 0.03 8.08
CA ARG A 119 38.75 -0.71 9.31
C ARG A 119 37.24 -0.91 9.47
N LYS A 120 36.43 0.11 9.17
CA LYS A 120 34.95 0.01 9.21
C LYS A 120 34.44 -0.98 8.17
N ALA A 121 34.97 -0.94 6.94
CA ALA A 121 34.60 -1.86 5.87
C ALA A 121 34.94 -3.31 6.22
N ARG A 122 36.16 -3.58 6.71
CA ARG A 122 36.57 -4.93 7.18
C ARG A 122 35.67 -5.46 8.29
N ARG A 123 35.35 -4.61 9.29
CA ARG A 123 34.42 -5.00 10.37
C ARG A 123 33.00 -5.25 9.88
N ALA A 124 32.53 -4.48 8.90
CA ALA A 124 31.22 -4.67 8.28
C ALA A 124 31.18 -5.98 7.47
N ALA A 125 32.22 -6.27 6.69
CA ALA A 125 32.34 -7.51 5.92
C ALA A 125 32.37 -8.75 6.82
N ALA A 126 33.22 -8.76 7.85
CA ALA A 126 33.28 -9.87 8.82
C ALA A 126 31.96 -10.06 9.58
N ARG A 127 31.26 -8.95 9.88
CA ARG A 127 29.92 -9.01 10.48
C ARG A 127 28.90 -9.59 9.51
N GLN A 128 28.92 -9.17 8.26
CA GLN A 128 28.01 -9.65 7.22
C GLN A 128 28.20 -11.14 6.98
N GLU A 129 29.45 -11.61 6.83
CA GLU A 129 29.79 -13.04 6.67
C GLU A 129 29.27 -13.89 7.85
N ARG A 130 29.45 -13.41 9.08
CA ARG A 130 28.93 -14.10 10.28
C ARG A 130 27.40 -14.09 10.38
N GLU A 131 26.75 -12.99 9.99
CA GLU A 131 25.29 -12.84 10.08
C GLU A 131 24.55 -13.45 8.88
N GLN A 132 25.20 -13.66 7.74
CA GLN A 132 24.59 -14.17 6.51
C GLN A 132 23.85 -15.50 6.69
N PRO A 133 24.41 -16.56 7.31
CA PRO A 133 23.67 -17.80 7.51
C PRO A 133 22.46 -17.62 8.44
N LEU A 134 22.55 -16.71 9.41
CA LEU A 134 21.43 -16.39 10.31
C LEU A 134 20.32 -15.62 9.59
N ARG A 135 20.68 -14.75 8.64
CA ARG A 135 19.71 -14.03 7.79
C ARG A 135 19.01 -14.97 6.83
N GLN A 136 19.73 -15.93 6.25
CA GLN A 136 19.14 -16.97 5.40
C GLN A 136 18.15 -17.84 6.19
N ALA A 137 18.50 -18.24 7.42
CA ALA A 137 17.58 -18.96 8.31
C ALA A 137 16.33 -18.13 8.64
N ASP A 138 16.47 -16.82 8.86
CA ASP A 138 15.35 -15.91 9.06
C ASP A 138 14.45 -15.82 7.82
N GLU A 139 15.05 -15.70 6.62
CA GLU A 139 14.33 -15.69 5.35
C GLU A 139 13.53 -16.99 5.13
N GLU A 140 14.10 -18.15 5.48
CA GLU A 140 13.41 -19.44 5.44
C GLU A 140 12.20 -19.49 6.38
N VAL A 141 12.31 -18.95 7.61
CA VAL A 141 11.17 -18.84 8.54
C VAL A 141 10.05 -17.98 7.94
N LEU A 142 10.40 -16.86 7.32
CA LEU A 142 9.43 -15.95 6.70
C LEU A 142 8.77 -16.58 5.46
N ALA A 143 9.54 -17.29 4.64
CA ALA A 143 9.06 -17.97 3.44
C ALA A 143 8.07 -19.11 3.74
N ARG A 144 8.10 -19.67 4.97
CA ARG A 144 7.10 -20.65 5.44
C ARG A 144 5.75 -20.05 5.77
N THR A 145 5.66 -18.73 5.96
CA THR A 145 4.39 -18.09 6.32
C THR A 145 3.48 -17.91 5.11
N ALA A 146 2.19 -17.73 5.36
CA ALA A 146 1.23 -17.48 4.28
C ALA A 146 1.48 -16.20 3.49
N THR A 147 1.70 -15.12 4.21
CA THR A 147 1.85 -13.79 3.62
C THR A 147 3.27 -13.54 3.09
N GLY A 148 4.27 -14.28 3.56
CA GLY A 148 5.68 -14.16 3.15
C GLY A 148 6.15 -15.26 2.20
N SER A 149 5.26 -16.12 1.71
CA SER A 149 5.61 -17.19 0.77
C SER A 149 6.11 -16.64 -0.57
N PRO A 150 7.24 -17.13 -1.12
CA PRO A 150 7.75 -16.73 -2.44
C PRO A 150 6.77 -17.01 -3.60
N MET A 151 5.81 -17.91 -3.41
CA MET A 151 4.76 -18.21 -4.39
C MET A 151 3.66 -17.13 -4.43
N ARG A 152 3.67 -16.17 -3.50
CA ARG A 152 2.77 -15.02 -3.47
C ARG A 152 3.35 -13.85 -4.28
N ILE A 153 3.32 -13.98 -5.61
CA ILE A 153 3.84 -12.95 -6.53
C ILE A 153 2.83 -11.81 -6.73
N ASP A 154 1.53 -12.12 -6.77
CA ASP A 154 0.48 -11.11 -6.73
C ASP A 154 -0.04 -11.01 -5.29
N ASP A 155 0.29 -9.92 -4.61
CA ASP A 155 -0.17 -9.60 -3.26
C ASP A 155 -1.71 -9.62 -3.15
N GLU A 156 -2.41 -9.46 -4.29
CA GLU A 156 -3.86 -9.43 -4.43
C GLU A 156 -4.51 -10.79 -4.71
N THR A 157 -3.78 -11.81 -5.16
CA THR A 157 -4.44 -13.12 -5.39
C THR A 157 -5.04 -13.60 -4.06
N ARG A 158 -6.00 -14.54 -4.11
CA ARG A 158 -6.06 -15.48 -3.00
C ARG A 158 -4.64 -15.98 -2.89
N GLY A 159 -3.88 -15.46 -1.92
CA GLY A 159 -2.69 -16.12 -1.42
C GLY A 159 -3.06 -17.59 -1.36
N ILE A 160 -2.11 -18.44 -1.74
CA ILE A 160 -2.20 -19.90 -1.64
C ILE A 160 -3.25 -20.21 -0.58
N LEU A 161 -4.33 -20.92 -0.95
CA LEU A 161 -5.19 -21.55 0.04
C LEU A 161 -4.24 -22.45 0.82
N LEU A 162 -3.59 -21.85 1.80
CA LEU A 162 -2.85 -22.53 2.82
C LEU A 162 -4.00 -23.01 3.65
N GLU A 163 -4.23 -24.31 3.51
CA GLU A 163 -4.91 -25.07 4.53
C GLU A 163 -4.52 -24.47 5.87
N ALA A 164 -5.54 -23.98 6.56
CA ALA A 164 -5.42 -23.10 7.70
C ALA A 164 -4.29 -23.56 8.63
N SER A 165 -3.25 -22.74 8.76
CA SER A 165 -2.46 -22.78 9.98
C SER A 165 -3.42 -22.41 11.10
N ALA A 166 -3.50 -23.24 12.15
CA ALA A 166 -4.40 -22.93 13.25
C ALA A 166 -4.03 -21.54 13.82
N PRO A 167 -5.00 -20.68 14.20
CA PRO A 167 -4.70 -19.38 14.79
C PRO A 167 -3.70 -19.52 15.95
N GLY A 168 -2.60 -18.76 15.90
CA GLY A 168 -1.55 -18.80 16.92
C GLY A 168 -0.47 -19.86 16.72
N GLU A 169 -0.51 -20.65 15.65
CA GLU A 169 0.61 -21.50 15.25
C GLU A 169 1.80 -20.63 14.79
N ALA A 170 3.02 -20.99 15.17
CA ALA A 170 4.22 -20.22 14.84
C ALA A 170 4.99 -20.85 13.67
N ALA A 171 5.37 -20.05 12.66
CA ALA A 171 6.26 -20.49 11.58
C ALA A 171 7.70 -20.72 12.06
N GLY A 172 8.12 -20.06 13.14
CA GLY A 172 9.46 -20.20 13.72
C GLY A 172 9.90 -18.99 14.54
N LEU A 173 11.18 -18.98 14.92
CA LEU A 173 11.82 -17.90 15.65
C LEU A 173 12.94 -17.29 14.81
N LEU A 174 12.89 -15.98 14.60
CA LEU A 174 13.95 -15.23 13.93
C LEU A 174 15.18 -15.12 14.84
N HIS A 175 16.37 -15.05 14.26
CA HIS A 175 17.63 -14.68 14.88
C HIS A 175 17.70 -13.18 15.15
N PHE A 176 17.14 -12.35 14.27
CA PHE A 176 17.12 -10.90 14.41
C PHE A 176 15.71 -10.37 14.70
N ASP A 177 15.64 -9.32 15.52
CA ASP A 177 14.36 -8.63 15.79
C ASP A 177 13.81 -7.98 14.51
N ARG A 178 12.52 -8.15 14.28
CA ARG A 178 11.76 -7.44 13.24
C ARG A 178 10.74 -6.50 13.87
N GLY A 179 10.42 -5.39 13.21
CA GLY A 179 9.35 -4.48 13.62
C GLY A 179 7.98 -4.95 13.11
N CYS A 180 6.97 -4.94 13.98
CA CYS A 180 5.58 -5.21 13.60
C CYS A 180 5.03 -4.12 12.67
N TYR A 181 4.29 -4.52 11.64
CA TYR A 181 3.64 -3.61 10.70
C TYR A 181 2.60 -2.70 11.37
N VAL A 182 1.84 -3.23 12.34
CA VAL A 182 0.74 -2.51 13.00
C VAL A 182 1.23 -1.68 14.19
N CYS A 183 1.88 -2.32 15.17
CA CYS A 183 2.24 -1.66 16.43
C CYS A 183 3.70 -1.17 16.48
N HIS A 184 4.52 -1.51 15.49
CA HIS A 184 5.96 -1.20 15.44
C HIS A 184 6.82 -1.79 16.58
N ALA A 185 6.26 -2.62 17.46
CA ALA A 185 7.01 -3.35 18.46
C ALA A 185 7.96 -4.36 17.80
N LYS A 186 9.10 -4.60 18.46
CA LYS A 186 10.05 -5.62 18.01
C LYS A 186 9.57 -7.01 18.41
N TYR A 187 9.72 -7.99 17.52
CA TYR A 187 9.37 -9.37 17.77
C TYR A 187 10.32 -10.32 17.03
N ARG A 188 10.34 -11.58 17.48
CA ARG A 188 11.13 -12.67 16.88
C ARG A 188 10.30 -13.91 16.56
N GLN A 189 9.24 -14.18 17.33
CA GLN A 189 8.34 -15.30 17.05
C GLN A 189 7.39 -14.92 15.91
N VAL A 190 7.44 -15.66 14.82
CA VAL A 190 6.67 -15.39 13.60
C VAL A 190 5.41 -16.25 13.59
N ASP A 191 4.26 -15.63 13.33
CA ASP A 191 2.98 -16.33 13.12
C ASP A 191 3.02 -17.15 11.83
N ALA A 192 2.32 -18.29 11.79
CA ALA A 192 2.29 -19.17 10.63
C ALA A 192 1.62 -18.53 9.41
N PHE A 193 0.72 -17.57 9.61
CA PHE A 193 0.09 -16.82 8.53
C PHE A 193 0.84 -15.50 8.24
N TYR A 194 1.20 -14.74 9.27
CA TYR A 194 1.71 -13.38 9.13
C TYR A 194 3.23 -13.22 9.32
N HIS A 195 3.94 -12.82 8.25
CA HIS A 195 5.39 -12.55 8.28
C HIS A 195 5.82 -11.18 8.82
N TRP A 196 4.88 -10.24 8.97
CA TRP A 196 5.14 -8.86 9.39
C TRP A 196 4.39 -8.42 10.66
N LEU A 197 3.68 -9.33 11.34
CA LEU A 197 2.93 -9.02 12.56
C LEU A 197 3.54 -9.72 13.76
N CYS A 198 3.63 -9.01 14.89
CA CYS A 198 3.95 -9.66 16.16
C CYS A 198 2.80 -10.58 16.60
N PRO A 199 3.04 -11.54 17.52
CA PRO A 199 2.02 -12.51 17.92
C PRO A 199 0.68 -11.91 18.37
N GLU A 200 0.72 -10.79 19.12
CA GLU A 200 -0.49 -10.11 19.57
C GLU A 200 -1.29 -9.50 18.42
N CYS A 201 -0.61 -8.82 17.48
CA CYS A 201 -1.28 -8.23 16.33
C CYS A 201 -1.76 -9.28 15.32
N ALA A 202 -1.03 -10.40 15.19
CA ALA A 202 -1.45 -11.53 14.39
C ALA A 202 -2.73 -12.16 14.94
N ALA A 203 -2.77 -12.49 16.25
CA ALA A 203 -3.95 -13.02 16.91
C ALA A 203 -5.17 -12.08 16.80
N PHE A 204 -4.96 -10.77 17.00
CA PHE A 204 -6.02 -9.78 16.80
C PHE A 204 -6.50 -9.73 15.35
N SER A 205 -5.59 -9.78 14.37
CA SER A 205 -5.95 -9.73 12.95
C SER A 205 -6.70 -10.99 12.51
N HIS A 206 -6.29 -12.18 12.96
CA HIS A 206 -7.03 -13.44 12.78
C HIS A 206 -8.48 -13.30 13.26
N GLY A 207 -8.69 -12.84 14.49
CA GLY A 207 -10.04 -12.61 15.01
C GLY A 207 -10.87 -11.59 14.21
N LYS A 208 -10.23 -10.62 13.55
CA LYS A 208 -10.90 -9.66 12.68
C LYS A 208 -11.22 -10.20 11.28
N ARG A 209 -10.47 -11.17 10.77
CA ARG A 209 -10.77 -11.84 9.49
C ARG A 209 -12.10 -12.58 9.56
N ASP A 210 -12.38 -13.21 10.70
CA ASP A 210 -13.57 -14.03 10.96
C ASP A 210 -14.67 -13.25 11.71
N GLN A 211 -14.66 -11.91 11.64
CA GLN A 211 -15.70 -11.11 12.29
C GLN A 211 -17.03 -11.23 11.53
N HIS A 212 -18.12 -11.31 12.30
CA HIS A 212 -19.47 -11.47 11.77
C HIS A 212 -20.47 -10.67 12.59
N VAL A 213 -21.58 -10.29 11.95
CA VAL A 213 -22.75 -9.70 12.60
C VAL A 213 -24.02 -10.05 11.82
N ASP A 214 -25.19 -10.09 12.47
CA ASP A 214 -26.45 -10.36 11.75
C ASP A 214 -26.90 -9.14 10.94
N LEU A 215 -26.90 -9.28 9.61
CA LEU A 215 -27.37 -8.26 8.68
C LEU A 215 -28.66 -8.66 7.96
N ARG A 216 -29.38 -9.70 8.43
CA ARG A 216 -30.65 -10.09 7.81
C ARG A 216 -31.65 -8.94 7.84
N GLY A 217 -32.29 -8.71 6.69
CA GLY A 217 -33.24 -7.63 6.49
C GLY A 217 -32.60 -6.26 6.20
N LYS A 218 -31.27 -6.18 6.14
CA LYS A 218 -30.56 -4.94 5.77
C LYS A 218 -30.20 -4.93 4.29
N ARG A 219 -30.29 -3.75 3.68
CA ARG A 219 -29.90 -3.50 2.29
C ARG A 219 -28.55 -2.78 2.23
N ALA A 220 -27.66 -3.27 1.38
CA ALA A 220 -26.31 -2.72 1.21
C ALA A 220 -26.01 -2.37 -0.25
N LEU A 221 -25.32 -1.25 -0.47
CA LEU A 221 -24.69 -0.89 -1.74
C LEU A 221 -23.18 -0.90 -1.58
N LEU A 222 -22.48 -1.71 -2.38
CA LEU A 222 -21.03 -1.79 -2.43
C LEU A 222 -20.52 -1.43 -3.83
N THR A 223 -19.75 -0.35 -3.93
CA THR A 223 -19.13 0.00 -5.22
C THR A 223 -17.89 -0.84 -5.50
N GLY A 224 -17.75 -1.35 -6.73
CA GLY A 224 -16.57 -2.13 -7.13
C GLY A 224 -16.49 -3.51 -6.46
N GLY A 225 -17.59 -4.26 -6.40
CA GLY A 225 -17.68 -5.54 -5.69
C GLY A 225 -17.23 -6.78 -6.46
N ARG A 226 -16.85 -6.66 -7.73
CA ARG A 226 -16.53 -7.82 -8.60
C ARG A 226 -15.31 -8.63 -8.15
N ALA A 227 -14.25 -7.95 -7.70
CA ALA A 227 -12.95 -8.56 -7.49
C ALA A 227 -12.16 -7.84 -6.37
N LYS A 228 -10.96 -8.36 -6.06
CA LYS A 228 -10.07 -7.82 -5.01
C LYS A 228 -10.80 -7.65 -3.68
N ILE A 229 -10.48 -6.61 -2.89
CA ILE A 229 -11.10 -6.33 -1.58
C ILE A 229 -12.63 -6.28 -1.68
N GLY A 230 -13.17 -5.67 -2.75
CA GLY A 230 -14.60 -5.53 -2.95
C GLY A 230 -15.35 -6.87 -2.97
N MET A 231 -14.76 -7.90 -3.58
CA MET A 231 -15.38 -9.23 -3.56
C MET A 231 -15.43 -9.82 -2.14
N TYR A 232 -14.40 -9.63 -1.32
CA TYR A 232 -14.39 -10.14 0.05
C TYR A 232 -15.34 -9.38 0.98
N ILE A 233 -15.46 -8.06 0.80
CA ILE A 233 -16.50 -7.28 1.49
C ILE A 233 -17.89 -7.80 1.11
N ALA A 234 -18.13 -8.05 -0.19
CA ALA A 234 -19.39 -8.59 -0.65
C ALA A 234 -19.70 -9.95 -0.01
N LEU A 235 -18.72 -10.86 0.03
CA LEU A 235 -18.88 -12.17 0.67
C LEU A 235 -19.19 -12.05 2.17
N MET A 236 -18.51 -11.16 2.90
CA MET A 236 -18.81 -10.90 4.31
C MET A 236 -20.27 -10.44 4.49
N LEU A 237 -20.71 -9.44 3.72
CA LEU A 237 -22.10 -8.93 3.78
C LEU A 237 -23.15 -9.99 3.44
N LEU A 238 -22.92 -10.78 2.37
CA LEU A 238 -23.84 -11.80 1.90
C LEU A 238 -23.98 -12.96 2.89
N ARG A 239 -22.85 -13.41 3.47
CA ARG A 239 -22.82 -14.49 4.47
C ARG A 239 -23.46 -14.06 5.79
N ASP A 240 -23.39 -12.78 6.11
CA ASP A 240 -24.04 -12.18 7.27
C ASP A 240 -25.54 -11.86 7.03
N GLY A 241 -26.05 -12.12 5.82
CA GLY A 241 -27.49 -12.11 5.54
C GLY A 241 -28.02 -10.86 4.83
N ALA A 242 -27.16 -9.91 4.44
CA ALA A 242 -27.60 -8.69 3.78
C ALA A 242 -28.16 -8.95 2.37
N GLU A 243 -29.11 -8.12 1.95
CA GLU A 243 -29.46 -7.93 0.53
C GLU A 243 -28.45 -6.97 -0.09
N LEU A 244 -27.68 -7.43 -1.06
CA LEU A 244 -26.50 -6.71 -1.54
C LEU A 244 -26.64 -6.31 -3.00
N THR A 245 -26.45 -5.02 -3.26
CA THR A 245 -26.18 -4.49 -4.60
C THR A 245 -24.68 -4.22 -4.75
N ILE A 246 -24.03 -4.82 -5.75
CA ILE A 246 -22.66 -4.50 -6.12
C ILE A 246 -22.60 -3.76 -7.46
N THR A 247 -21.60 -2.90 -7.62
CA THR A 247 -21.30 -2.27 -8.91
C THR A 247 -20.03 -2.79 -9.55
N THR A 248 -20.01 -2.83 -10.89
CA THR A 248 -18.83 -3.22 -11.66
C THR A 248 -18.95 -2.78 -13.11
N ARG A 249 -17.81 -2.65 -13.79
CA ARG A 249 -17.72 -2.48 -15.25
C ARG A 249 -17.90 -3.80 -16.02
N PHE A 250 -17.72 -4.93 -15.35
CA PHE A 250 -17.80 -6.29 -15.92
C PHE A 250 -18.85 -7.12 -15.15
N PRO A 251 -20.15 -6.88 -15.40
CA PRO A 251 -21.23 -7.53 -14.64
C PRO A 251 -21.35 -9.03 -14.90
N ARG A 252 -21.13 -9.51 -16.13
CA ARG A 252 -21.24 -10.95 -16.43
C ARG A 252 -20.07 -11.74 -15.80
N ASP A 253 -18.86 -11.17 -15.78
CA ASP A 253 -17.72 -11.73 -15.04
C ASP A 253 -18.02 -11.79 -13.53
N ALA A 254 -18.62 -10.75 -12.94
CA ALA A 254 -19.02 -10.77 -11.53
C ALA A 254 -20.01 -11.92 -11.25
N VAL A 255 -21.06 -12.07 -12.08
CA VAL A 255 -22.03 -13.16 -11.97
C VAL A 255 -21.33 -14.53 -11.92
N ARG A 256 -20.37 -14.77 -12.83
CA ARG A 256 -19.60 -16.03 -12.87
C ARG A 256 -18.80 -16.24 -11.58
N ARG A 257 -18.10 -15.21 -11.10
CA ARG A 257 -17.27 -15.27 -9.89
C ARG A 257 -18.07 -15.59 -8.64
N PHE A 258 -19.18 -14.89 -8.42
CA PHE A 258 -20.03 -15.13 -7.26
C PHE A 258 -20.71 -16.49 -7.35
N ARG A 259 -21.19 -16.91 -8.53
CA ARG A 259 -21.81 -18.24 -8.71
C ARG A 259 -20.81 -19.39 -8.51
N ALA A 260 -19.52 -19.18 -8.78
CA ALA A 260 -18.47 -20.17 -8.57
C ALA A 260 -18.07 -20.37 -7.10
N MET A 261 -18.63 -19.58 -6.17
CA MET A 261 -18.39 -19.78 -4.75
C MET A 261 -19.07 -21.06 -4.26
N PRO A 262 -18.43 -21.89 -3.40
CA PRO A 262 -19.01 -23.14 -2.93
C PRO A 262 -20.34 -22.96 -2.19
N ASP A 263 -20.49 -21.84 -1.49
CA ASP A 263 -21.65 -21.45 -0.69
C ASP A 263 -22.62 -20.52 -1.43
N ALA A 264 -22.48 -20.36 -2.76
CA ALA A 264 -23.29 -19.41 -3.52
C ALA A 264 -24.81 -19.63 -3.39
N ASP A 265 -25.24 -20.89 -3.36
CA ASP A 265 -26.67 -21.23 -3.29
C ASP A 265 -27.35 -20.72 -2.01
N ASP A 266 -26.60 -20.38 -0.96
CA ASP A 266 -27.14 -19.85 0.31
C ASP A 266 -27.52 -18.35 0.24
N TRP A 267 -27.04 -17.62 -0.77
CA TRP A 267 -27.18 -16.15 -0.80
C TRP A 267 -27.27 -15.53 -2.20
N ILE A 268 -27.11 -16.29 -3.28
CA ILE A 268 -27.04 -15.74 -4.65
C ILE A 268 -28.28 -14.93 -5.05
N GLU A 269 -29.45 -15.29 -4.52
CA GLU A 269 -30.72 -14.60 -4.72
C GLU A 269 -30.79 -13.21 -4.05
N ARG A 270 -29.98 -12.98 -3.02
CA ARG A 270 -29.84 -11.67 -2.34
C ARG A 270 -28.85 -10.73 -3.05
N LEU A 271 -28.15 -11.21 -4.07
CA LEU A 271 -27.17 -10.43 -4.81
C LEU A 271 -27.80 -9.79 -6.06
N THR A 272 -27.60 -8.47 -6.20
CA THR A 272 -27.86 -7.72 -7.42
C THR A 272 -26.54 -7.16 -7.96
N VAL A 273 -26.27 -7.37 -9.24
CA VAL A 273 -25.08 -6.89 -9.95
C VAL A 273 -25.47 -5.77 -10.91
N VAL A 274 -24.90 -4.58 -10.71
CA VAL A 274 -25.14 -3.41 -11.56
C VAL A 274 -23.92 -3.12 -12.44
N GLY A 275 -24.12 -3.17 -13.75
CA GLY A 275 -23.14 -2.75 -14.75
C GLY A 275 -23.09 -1.22 -14.86
N ILE A 276 -21.97 -0.61 -14.44
CA ILE A 276 -21.80 0.85 -14.42
C ILE A 276 -20.34 1.28 -14.51
N ASP A 277 -20.11 2.44 -15.12
CA ASP A 277 -18.87 3.22 -15.03
C ASP A 277 -19.03 4.40 -14.05
N LEU A 278 -18.29 4.39 -12.95
CA LEU A 278 -18.32 5.48 -11.96
C LEU A 278 -17.61 6.76 -12.42
N ARG A 279 -16.90 6.71 -13.55
CA ARG A 279 -16.34 7.91 -14.19
C ARG A 279 -17.41 8.75 -14.88
N ASP A 280 -18.62 8.21 -15.09
CA ASP A 280 -19.77 8.94 -15.64
C ASP A 280 -20.74 9.36 -14.51
N PRO A 281 -20.79 10.65 -14.14
CA PRO A 281 -21.71 11.12 -13.10
C PRO A 281 -23.19 10.86 -13.39
N SER A 282 -23.59 10.76 -14.66
CA SER A 282 -24.97 10.45 -15.03
C SER A 282 -25.35 9.02 -14.65
N HIS A 283 -24.42 8.07 -14.81
CA HIS A 283 -24.62 6.71 -14.34
C HIS A 283 -24.64 6.64 -12.82
N VAL A 284 -23.77 7.39 -12.13
CA VAL A 284 -23.75 7.42 -10.65
C VAL A 284 -25.09 7.93 -10.11
N ALA A 285 -25.67 8.95 -10.74
CA ALA A 285 -26.99 9.44 -10.39
C ALA A 285 -28.09 8.39 -10.64
N ALA A 286 -28.07 7.72 -11.81
CA ALA A 286 -29.04 6.67 -12.13
C ALA A 286 -28.94 5.47 -11.18
N LEU A 287 -27.74 5.08 -10.77
CA LEU A 287 -27.52 4.05 -9.74
C LEU A 287 -28.14 4.46 -8.40
N ALA A 288 -27.92 5.70 -7.97
CA ALA A 288 -28.51 6.18 -6.72
C ALA A 288 -30.05 6.14 -6.77
N ASP A 289 -30.62 6.54 -7.90
CA ASP A 289 -32.08 6.55 -8.11
C ASP A 289 -32.64 5.11 -8.11
N GLU A 290 -31.99 4.15 -8.78
CA GLU A 290 -32.37 2.72 -8.79
C GLU A 290 -32.31 2.11 -7.38
N VAL A 291 -31.22 2.36 -6.63
CA VAL A 291 -31.05 1.82 -5.27
C VAL A 291 -32.09 2.40 -4.31
N ALA A 292 -32.38 3.70 -4.42
CA ALA A 292 -33.40 4.38 -3.64
C ALA A 292 -34.83 3.91 -3.99
N ALA A 293 -35.10 3.60 -5.26
CA ALA A 293 -36.38 3.05 -5.70
C ALA A 293 -36.69 1.69 -5.07
N GLY A 294 -35.65 0.90 -4.74
CA GLY A 294 -35.80 -0.35 -4.00
C GLY A 294 -36.10 -0.17 -2.49
N GLY A 295 -36.19 1.06 -1.98
CA GLY A 295 -36.56 1.36 -0.58
C GLY A 295 -35.39 1.83 0.30
N ALA A 296 -35.53 1.61 1.61
CA ALA A 296 -34.54 2.02 2.61
C ALA A 296 -33.17 1.35 2.42
N LEU A 297 -32.06 2.08 2.65
CA LEU A 297 -30.70 1.58 2.49
C LEU A 297 -29.93 1.64 3.80
N ASP A 298 -29.48 0.52 4.34
CA ASP A 298 -28.79 0.48 5.62
C ASP A 298 -27.29 0.77 5.48
N ILE A 299 -26.66 0.26 4.42
CA ILE A 299 -25.20 0.26 4.28
C ILE A 299 -24.80 0.81 2.90
N LEU A 300 -23.90 1.79 2.88
CA LEU A 300 -23.23 2.30 1.69
C LEU A 300 -21.70 2.16 1.86
N ILE A 301 -21.07 1.37 1.00
CA ILE A 301 -19.62 1.20 0.98
C ILE A 301 -19.08 1.75 -0.35
N ASN A 302 -18.42 2.90 -0.25
CA ASN A 302 -17.69 3.51 -1.36
C ASN A 302 -16.29 2.87 -1.45
N ASN A 303 -16.21 1.71 -2.08
CA ASN A 303 -14.98 0.91 -2.21
C ASN A 303 -14.27 1.10 -3.56
N ALA A 304 -15.02 1.27 -4.65
CA ALA A 304 -14.42 1.44 -5.98
C ALA A 304 -13.43 2.60 -5.99
N ALA A 305 -12.22 2.33 -6.49
CA ALA A 305 -11.17 3.32 -6.62
C ALA A 305 -10.31 3.02 -7.86
N GLN A 306 -9.82 4.09 -8.49
CA GLN A 306 -8.75 4.07 -9.47
C GLN A 306 -7.52 4.73 -8.85
N THR A 307 -6.43 3.98 -8.73
CA THR A 307 -5.13 4.41 -8.19
C THR A 307 -4.17 4.77 -9.33
N VAL A 308 -4.17 3.94 -10.37
CA VAL A 308 -3.35 4.04 -11.58
C VAL A 308 -4.22 3.69 -12.78
N ARG A 309 -4.05 4.41 -13.88
CA ARG A 309 -4.62 4.04 -15.18
C ARG A 309 -3.81 2.90 -15.80
N ARG A 310 -4.49 1.80 -16.12
CA ARG A 310 -3.89 0.64 -16.80
C ARG A 310 -3.70 0.90 -18.29
N SER A 311 -2.69 0.27 -18.88
CA SER A 311 -2.43 0.31 -20.32
C SER A 311 -3.60 -0.20 -21.16
N ALA A 312 -3.64 0.23 -22.43
CA ALA A 312 -4.60 -0.30 -23.40
C ALA A 312 -4.39 -1.82 -23.55
N GLY A 313 -5.48 -2.58 -23.49
CA GLY A 313 -5.44 -4.05 -23.61
C GLY A 313 -5.39 -4.82 -22.28
N SER A 314 -5.09 -4.19 -21.14
CA SER A 314 -5.07 -4.88 -19.83
C SER A 314 -6.43 -5.48 -19.44
N TYR A 315 -7.52 -4.94 -20.01
CA TYR A 315 -8.90 -5.39 -19.81
C TYR A 315 -9.41 -6.32 -20.92
N SER A 316 -8.62 -6.61 -21.96
CA SER A 316 -9.09 -7.27 -23.18
C SER A 316 -9.75 -8.63 -22.93
N HIS A 317 -9.20 -9.44 -22.02
CA HIS A 317 -9.79 -10.73 -21.63
C HIS A 317 -11.15 -10.55 -20.94
N LEU A 318 -11.27 -9.59 -20.03
CA LEU A 318 -12.54 -9.32 -19.35
C LEU A 318 -13.61 -8.81 -20.32
N VAL A 319 -13.22 -7.93 -21.25
CA VAL A 319 -14.11 -7.44 -22.30
C VAL A 319 -14.64 -8.61 -23.14
N ARG A 320 -13.76 -9.50 -23.63
CA ARG A 320 -14.18 -10.69 -24.39
C ARG A 320 -15.04 -11.64 -23.55
N ALA A 321 -14.73 -11.80 -22.27
CA ALA A 321 -15.49 -12.66 -21.37
C ALA A 321 -16.89 -12.11 -21.05
N GLU A 322 -17.16 -10.81 -21.24
CA GLU A 322 -18.52 -10.28 -21.18
C GLU A 322 -19.38 -10.81 -22.33
N ASP A 323 -18.83 -11.06 -23.52
CA ASP A 323 -19.61 -11.60 -24.64
C ASP A 323 -19.95 -13.09 -24.50
N ALA A 324 -19.25 -13.80 -23.60
CA ALA A 324 -19.45 -15.24 -23.41
C ALA A 324 -20.83 -15.59 -22.81
N PRO A 325 -21.45 -16.73 -23.22
CA PRO A 325 -22.74 -17.18 -22.69
C PRO A 325 -22.75 -17.29 -21.17
N ARG A 326 -23.87 -16.95 -20.53
CA ARG A 326 -24.04 -17.10 -19.07
C ARG A 326 -24.24 -18.57 -18.70
N PRO A 327 -23.87 -19.00 -17.48
CA PRO A 327 -24.21 -20.32 -16.98
C PRO A 327 -25.73 -20.57 -17.11
N ALA A 328 -26.11 -21.66 -17.77
CA ALA A 328 -27.50 -22.05 -17.93
C ALA A 328 -27.90 -23.07 -16.87
N GLY A 329 -29.19 -23.12 -16.50
CA GLY A 329 -29.72 -24.13 -15.59
C GLY A 329 -29.35 -23.95 -14.11
N VAL A 330 -28.81 -22.79 -13.72
CA VAL A 330 -28.45 -22.46 -12.33
C VAL A 330 -29.07 -21.12 -11.92
N ALA A 331 -29.34 -20.94 -10.62
CA ALA A 331 -29.81 -19.67 -10.09
C ALA A 331 -28.72 -18.59 -10.22
N LEU A 332 -29.07 -17.45 -10.80
CA LEU A 332 -28.17 -16.33 -11.03
C LEU A 332 -28.66 -15.08 -10.29
N PRO A 333 -27.73 -14.21 -9.86
CA PRO A 333 -28.11 -12.95 -9.22
C PRO A 333 -28.83 -12.05 -10.23
N ARG A 334 -29.65 -11.13 -9.72
CA ARG A 334 -30.30 -10.11 -10.56
C ARG A 334 -29.21 -9.24 -11.19
N MET A 335 -29.34 -8.94 -12.49
CA MET A 335 -28.41 -8.07 -13.20
C MET A 335 -29.15 -6.86 -13.75
N VAL A 336 -28.59 -5.66 -13.53
CA VAL A 336 -29.13 -4.40 -14.03
C VAL A 336 -28.05 -3.70 -14.85
N THR A 337 -28.42 -3.22 -16.03
CA THR A 337 -27.55 -2.44 -16.91
C THR A 337 -28.32 -1.22 -17.39
N PHE A 338 -27.70 -0.05 -17.37
CA PHE A 338 -28.33 1.16 -17.90
C PHE A 338 -28.18 1.19 -19.43
N ASP A 339 -29.22 1.54 -20.18
CA ASP A 339 -29.33 1.39 -21.65
C ASP A 339 -28.21 2.06 -22.49
N ARG A 340 -27.37 2.92 -21.89
CA ARG A 340 -26.19 3.50 -22.55
C ARG A 340 -24.92 2.64 -22.45
N MET A 341 -24.97 1.52 -21.73
CA MET A 341 -23.80 0.71 -21.39
C MET A 341 -23.45 -0.39 -22.40
N SER A 342 -24.34 -0.74 -23.34
CA SER A 342 -24.20 -2.03 -24.05
C SER A 342 -23.19 -2.04 -25.20
N ASP A 343 -22.97 -0.93 -25.91
CA ASP A 343 -22.05 -0.94 -27.08
C ASP A 343 -20.85 0.03 -26.97
N ALA A 344 -20.96 1.11 -26.20
CA ALA A 344 -19.90 2.12 -26.07
C ALA A 344 -18.90 1.85 -24.94
N HIS A 345 -19.24 0.96 -23.99
CA HIS A 345 -18.46 0.75 -22.76
C HIS A 345 -17.13 0.02 -22.98
N PRO A 346 -17.06 -1.08 -23.75
CA PRO A 346 -15.77 -1.68 -24.12
C PRO A 346 -14.93 -0.71 -24.94
N ALA A 347 -15.55 0.03 -25.86
CA ALA A 347 -14.88 1.00 -26.73
C ALA A 347 -14.31 2.20 -25.96
N GLN A 348 -14.93 2.65 -24.86
CA GLN A 348 -14.38 3.69 -23.99
C GLN A 348 -13.29 3.18 -23.04
N LEU A 349 -13.33 1.89 -22.66
CA LEU A 349 -12.24 1.22 -21.92
C LEU A 349 -11.00 0.97 -22.80
N VAL A 350 -11.22 0.70 -24.09
CA VAL A 350 -10.16 0.47 -25.10
C VAL A 350 -9.68 1.79 -25.74
N GLY A 351 -10.57 2.77 -25.92
CA GLY A 351 -10.40 3.89 -26.84
C GLY A 351 -10.13 5.25 -26.22
N SER A 352 -9.68 5.30 -24.96
CA SER A 352 -9.17 6.55 -24.40
C SER A 352 -7.75 6.82 -24.96
N LEU A 353 -7.77 7.33 -26.19
CA LEU A 353 -6.71 7.73 -27.13
C LEU A 353 -6.05 6.62 -27.94
N GLY A 354 -6.56 6.49 -29.17
CA GLY A 354 -5.95 5.74 -30.27
C GLY A 354 -6.98 5.56 -31.39
N ALA A 355 -7.15 6.60 -32.21
CA ALA A 355 -7.84 6.45 -33.49
C ALA A 355 -6.93 5.68 -34.44
N ASP A 356 -6.85 4.37 -34.26
CA ASP A 356 -6.42 3.43 -35.27
C ASP A 356 -7.38 2.25 -35.21
N ALA A 357 -8.37 2.29 -36.09
CA ALA A 357 -9.28 1.20 -36.33
C ALA A 357 -8.47 0.01 -36.84
N VAL A 358 -8.14 -0.93 -35.95
CA VAL A 358 -7.65 -2.24 -36.36
C VAL A 358 -8.85 -2.98 -36.94
N ALA A 359 -8.81 -3.22 -38.25
CA ALA A 359 -9.82 -3.96 -38.98
C ALA A 359 -9.99 -5.37 -38.36
N HIS A 360 -11.10 -5.59 -37.65
CA HIS A 360 -11.48 -6.92 -37.19
C HIS A 360 -12.06 -7.70 -38.38
N HIS A 361 -11.31 -8.68 -38.87
CA HIS A 361 -11.84 -9.76 -39.68
C HIS A 361 -12.93 -10.50 -38.88
N GLN A 362 -14.07 -10.69 -39.53
CA GLN A 362 -15.31 -11.21 -38.94
C GLN A 362 -15.42 -12.71 -39.18
N ASP A 363 -14.97 -13.55 -38.23
CA ASP A 363 -15.43 -14.92 -38.11
C ASP A 363 -16.06 -15.12 -36.71
N ARG A 364 -17.38 -15.33 -36.69
CA ARG A 364 -18.20 -15.38 -35.47
C ARG A 364 -17.86 -16.56 -34.56
N ASP A 365 -17.42 -17.68 -35.14
CA ASP A 365 -17.15 -18.91 -34.39
C ASP A 365 -15.83 -18.82 -33.62
N GLU A 366 -14.78 -18.25 -34.22
CA GLU A 366 -13.49 -17.96 -33.54
C GLU A 366 -13.68 -16.98 -32.37
N HIS A 367 -14.57 -16.00 -32.53
CA HIS A 367 -14.89 -15.03 -31.47
C HIS A 367 -15.59 -15.69 -30.27
N HIS A 368 -16.45 -16.68 -30.52
CA HIS A 368 -17.17 -17.39 -29.47
C HIS A 368 -16.24 -18.34 -28.70
N GLU A 369 -15.33 -19.03 -29.39
CA GLU A 369 -14.29 -19.86 -28.76
C GLU A 369 -13.32 -19.01 -27.92
N ALA A 370 -12.86 -17.87 -28.45
CA ALA A 370 -12.01 -16.94 -27.72
C ALA A 370 -12.70 -16.34 -26.47
N ALA A 371 -14.00 -16.02 -26.57
CA ALA A 371 -14.80 -15.57 -25.43
C ALA A 371 -14.98 -16.66 -24.37
N ALA A 372 -15.21 -17.91 -24.79
CA ALA A 372 -15.31 -19.06 -23.89
C ALA A 372 -13.99 -19.34 -23.15
N LEU A 373 -12.85 -19.28 -23.85
CA LEU A 373 -11.53 -19.42 -23.25
C LEU A 373 -11.23 -18.29 -22.26
N ALA A 374 -11.57 -17.04 -22.62
CA ALA A 374 -11.44 -15.89 -21.71
C ALA A 374 -12.31 -16.05 -20.46
N ALA A 375 -13.53 -16.58 -20.60
CA ALA A 375 -14.42 -16.86 -19.47
C ALA A 375 -13.88 -17.98 -18.56
N GLN A 376 -13.27 -19.03 -19.13
CA GLN A 376 -12.60 -20.08 -18.36
C GLN A 376 -11.38 -19.55 -17.59
N ALA A 377 -10.55 -18.71 -18.24
CA ALA A 377 -9.43 -18.04 -17.57
C ALA A 377 -9.92 -17.17 -16.39
N SER A 378 -10.99 -16.39 -16.59
CA SER A 378 -11.66 -15.61 -15.54
C SER A 378 -12.15 -16.46 -14.35
N ALA A 379 -12.66 -17.66 -14.61
CA ALA A 379 -13.14 -18.59 -13.57
C ALA A 379 -12.00 -19.16 -12.69
N HIS A 380 -10.75 -19.13 -13.17
CA HIS A 380 -9.57 -19.64 -12.47
C HIS A 380 -8.72 -18.55 -11.77
N VAL A 381 -9.12 -17.28 -11.83
CA VAL A 381 -8.40 -16.11 -11.30
C VAL A 381 -8.15 -16.13 -9.78
N LEU A 382 -8.93 -16.88 -9.02
CA LEU A 382 -8.86 -16.91 -7.55
C LEU A 382 -7.99 -18.08 -7.02
N ARG A 383 -7.05 -18.59 -7.81
CA ARG A 383 -6.10 -19.64 -7.41
C ARG A 383 -4.69 -19.08 -7.29
N ALA A 384 -3.94 -19.54 -6.29
CA ALA A 384 -2.52 -19.23 -6.22
C ALA A 384 -1.79 -19.70 -7.47
N GLY A 385 -0.81 -18.90 -7.89
CA GLY A 385 -0.04 -19.14 -9.10
C GLY A 385 -0.69 -18.63 -10.38
N SER A 386 -1.88 -18.01 -10.34
CA SER A 386 -2.49 -17.39 -11.54
C SER A 386 -1.65 -16.25 -12.11
N ALA A 387 -0.79 -15.64 -11.30
CA ALA A 387 0.18 -14.63 -11.67
C ALA A 387 1.64 -15.08 -11.44
N SER A 388 1.91 -16.40 -11.46
CA SER A 388 3.27 -16.90 -11.27
C SER A 388 4.19 -16.49 -12.43
N LEU A 389 5.51 -16.50 -12.20
CA LEU A 389 6.48 -16.30 -13.28
C LEU A 389 6.30 -17.33 -14.41
N GLU A 390 5.91 -18.55 -14.08
CA GLU A 390 5.58 -19.59 -15.07
C GLU A 390 4.35 -19.22 -15.91
N ALA A 391 3.24 -18.81 -15.27
CA ALA A 391 2.04 -18.35 -15.95
C ALA A 391 2.31 -17.10 -16.80
N TYR A 392 3.22 -16.25 -16.36
CA TYR A 392 3.68 -15.08 -17.10
C TYR A 392 4.44 -15.51 -18.37
N LEU A 393 5.43 -16.39 -18.23
CA LEU A 393 6.19 -16.93 -19.37
C LEU A 393 5.29 -17.69 -20.35
N ALA A 394 4.21 -18.30 -19.85
CA ALA A 394 3.19 -18.98 -20.65
C ALA A 394 2.14 -18.05 -21.28
N GLY A 395 2.14 -16.75 -20.95
CA GLY A 395 1.16 -15.76 -21.45
C GLY A 395 -0.26 -15.92 -20.89
N THR A 396 -0.44 -16.69 -19.82
CA THR A 396 -1.75 -16.95 -19.19
C THR A 396 -1.92 -16.23 -17.86
N ALA A 397 -0.94 -15.41 -17.46
CA ALA A 397 -0.98 -14.71 -16.18
C ALA A 397 -2.14 -13.73 -16.10
N VAL A 398 -2.86 -13.78 -14.97
CA VAL A 398 -3.93 -12.83 -14.62
C VAL A 398 -3.83 -12.48 -13.14
N ASP A 399 -3.96 -11.19 -12.84
CA ASP A 399 -4.02 -10.67 -11.47
C ASP A 399 -5.32 -11.10 -10.77
N ALA A 400 -5.46 -10.84 -9.48
CA ALA A 400 -6.69 -11.16 -8.73
C ALA A 400 -7.97 -10.48 -9.25
N GLY A 401 -7.80 -9.39 -10.01
CA GLY A 401 -8.85 -8.71 -10.76
C GLY A 401 -9.21 -9.39 -12.09
N GLY A 402 -8.48 -10.42 -12.51
CA GLY A 402 -8.59 -11.01 -13.84
C GLY A 402 -8.02 -10.12 -14.94
N LEU A 403 -7.15 -9.17 -14.58
CA LEU A 403 -6.46 -8.29 -15.52
C LEU A 403 -5.17 -8.95 -15.99
N LEU A 404 -4.83 -8.69 -17.26
CA LEU A 404 -3.51 -9.07 -17.77
C LEU A 404 -2.42 -8.21 -17.10
N PRO A 405 -1.20 -8.75 -16.91
CA PRO A 405 -0.05 -7.98 -16.47
C PRO A 405 0.15 -6.73 -17.31
N ASP A 406 0.26 -5.60 -16.63
CA ASP A 406 0.55 -4.31 -17.27
C ASP A 406 2.05 -4.17 -17.46
N LEU A 407 2.52 -4.36 -18.69
CA LEU A 407 3.95 -4.39 -19.03
C LEU A 407 4.58 -3.01 -19.21
N ALA A 408 3.81 -1.93 -18.97
CA ALA A 408 4.38 -0.59 -18.98
C ALA A 408 5.47 -0.47 -17.92
N THR A 409 6.63 0.02 -18.33
CA THR A 409 7.81 0.23 -17.47
C THR A 409 7.70 1.47 -16.57
N ASP A 410 6.66 2.27 -16.77
CA ASP A 410 6.32 3.44 -15.99
C ASP A 410 4.80 3.54 -15.82
N ASN A 411 4.34 4.12 -14.72
CA ASN A 411 2.94 4.40 -14.49
C ASN A 411 2.74 5.59 -13.54
N SER A 412 1.51 6.08 -13.46
CA SER A 412 1.19 7.28 -12.67
C SER A 412 1.41 7.14 -11.15
N TRP A 413 1.70 5.94 -10.65
CA TRP A 413 2.06 5.73 -9.25
C TRP A 413 3.36 6.46 -8.87
N THR A 414 4.32 6.50 -9.78
CA THR A 414 5.64 7.12 -9.57
C THR A 414 5.71 8.55 -10.10
N ASN A 415 4.74 8.97 -10.92
CA ASN A 415 4.74 10.26 -11.60
C ASN A 415 4.58 11.47 -10.68
N THR A 416 5.32 12.54 -10.97
CA THR A 416 5.18 13.87 -10.37
C THR A 416 4.10 14.70 -11.06
N VAL A 417 3.81 15.90 -10.52
CA VAL A 417 2.68 16.76 -10.93
C VAL A 417 2.64 17.09 -12.43
N ASP A 418 3.79 17.23 -13.09
CA ASP A 418 3.95 17.55 -14.50
C ASP A 418 3.90 16.30 -15.40
N GLN A 419 3.91 15.10 -14.81
CA GLN A 419 3.93 13.81 -15.50
C GLN A 419 2.58 13.08 -15.44
N VAL A 420 1.64 13.53 -14.61
CA VAL A 420 0.31 12.92 -14.54
C VAL A 420 -0.55 13.39 -15.71
N ASP A 421 -1.09 12.43 -16.47
CA ASP A 421 -2.00 12.71 -17.58
C ASP A 421 -3.29 13.42 -17.08
N PRO A 422 -3.72 14.53 -17.70
CA PRO A 422 -4.90 15.27 -17.26
C PRO A 422 -6.19 14.45 -17.29
N LEU A 423 -6.33 13.51 -18.24
CA LEU A 423 -7.51 12.66 -18.32
C LEU A 423 -7.51 11.64 -17.19
N GLU A 424 -6.37 11.02 -16.90
CA GLU A 424 -6.24 10.14 -15.72
C GLU A 424 -6.55 10.89 -14.41
N LEU A 425 -6.06 12.12 -14.24
CA LEU A 425 -6.41 12.97 -13.10
C LEU A 425 -7.93 13.10 -12.95
N LEU A 426 -8.64 13.41 -14.05
CA LEU A 426 -10.10 13.54 -14.04
C LEU A 426 -10.78 12.22 -13.68
N GLU A 427 -10.36 11.10 -14.29
CA GLU A 427 -10.92 9.77 -14.00
C GLU A 427 -10.77 9.39 -12.52
N VAL A 428 -9.58 9.63 -11.95
CA VAL A 428 -9.28 9.35 -10.54
C VAL A 428 -10.14 10.21 -9.62
N GLN A 429 -10.33 11.50 -9.92
CA GLN A 429 -11.25 12.36 -9.14
C GLN A 429 -12.70 11.90 -9.27
N LEU A 430 -13.15 11.60 -10.49
CA LEU A 430 -14.53 11.19 -10.75
C LEU A 430 -14.87 9.90 -9.98
N CYS A 431 -14.00 8.89 -10.07
CA CYS A 431 -14.21 7.61 -9.41
C CYS A 431 -14.04 7.69 -7.88
N ASN A 432 -12.97 8.34 -7.39
CA ASN A 432 -12.57 8.20 -5.99
C ASN A 432 -13.19 9.24 -5.04
N SER A 433 -13.66 10.39 -5.55
CA SER A 433 -14.18 11.48 -4.70
C SER A 433 -15.55 11.99 -5.16
N VAL A 434 -15.76 12.20 -6.46
CA VAL A 434 -17.04 12.73 -6.98
C VAL A 434 -18.14 11.68 -6.89
N ALA A 435 -17.91 10.44 -7.33
CA ALA A 435 -18.91 9.39 -7.26
C ALA A 435 -19.35 9.09 -5.81
N PRO A 436 -18.44 8.93 -4.82
CA PRO A 436 -18.81 8.85 -3.41
C PRO A 436 -19.66 10.03 -2.92
N PHE A 437 -19.30 11.27 -3.30
CA PHE A 437 -20.08 12.45 -2.94
C PHE A 437 -21.51 12.38 -3.47
N VAL A 438 -21.68 12.05 -4.75
CA VAL A 438 -23.01 11.95 -5.39
C VAL A 438 -23.84 10.85 -4.73
N LEU A 439 -23.25 9.67 -4.49
CA LEU A 439 -23.93 8.55 -3.84
C LEU A 439 -24.38 8.92 -2.42
N VAL A 440 -23.49 9.47 -1.59
CA VAL A 440 -23.82 9.93 -0.24
C VAL A 440 -24.95 10.97 -0.28
N SER A 441 -24.83 11.96 -1.16
CA SER A 441 -25.82 13.04 -1.26
C SER A 441 -27.20 12.52 -1.65
N ARG A 442 -27.29 11.64 -2.66
CA ARG A 442 -28.56 11.15 -3.19
C ARG A 442 -29.18 10.02 -2.37
N LEU A 443 -28.38 9.17 -1.74
CA LEU A 443 -28.87 8.02 -0.96
C LEU A 443 -29.17 8.38 0.49
N ARG A 444 -28.72 9.53 1.00
CA ARG A 444 -28.99 9.98 2.36
C ARG A 444 -30.47 9.89 2.78
N PRO A 445 -31.48 10.27 1.95
CA PRO A 445 -32.88 10.07 2.29
C PRO A 445 -33.28 8.60 2.48
N ALA A 446 -32.79 7.69 1.63
CA ALA A 446 -33.03 6.25 1.77
C ALA A 446 -32.37 5.68 3.03
N MET A 447 -31.20 6.20 3.40
CA MET A 447 -30.51 5.81 4.64
C MET A 447 -31.23 6.30 5.89
N ARG A 448 -31.73 7.54 5.87
CA ARG A 448 -32.61 8.05 6.93
C ARG A 448 -33.87 7.18 7.07
N ALA A 449 -34.44 6.75 5.95
CA ALA A 449 -35.62 5.88 5.96
C ALA A 449 -35.34 4.53 6.65
N ALA A 450 -34.13 3.96 6.51
CA ALA A 450 -33.74 2.74 7.22
C ALA A 450 -33.76 2.94 8.74
N VAL A 451 -33.18 4.03 9.23
CA VAL A 451 -33.20 4.39 10.65
C VAL A 451 -34.63 4.63 11.15
N HIS A 452 -35.46 5.33 10.38
CA HIS A 452 -36.88 5.53 10.72
C HIS A 452 -37.69 4.22 10.73
N ALA A 453 -37.30 3.24 9.92
CA ALA A 453 -37.90 1.90 9.89
C ALA A 453 -37.42 0.99 11.03
N GLY A 454 -36.53 1.47 11.90
CA GLY A 454 -36.09 0.76 13.11
C GLY A 454 -34.66 0.22 13.05
N ALA A 455 -33.89 0.49 11.98
CA ALA A 455 -32.47 0.20 11.99
C ALA A 455 -31.77 0.99 13.10
N ARG A 456 -30.85 0.35 13.83
CA ARG A 456 -30.08 1.00 14.89
C ARG A 456 -29.34 2.21 14.34
N ARG A 457 -28.62 2.03 13.23
CA ARG A 457 -27.88 3.04 12.48
C ARG A 457 -27.96 2.70 11.00
N ALA A 458 -27.62 3.66 10.16
CA ALA A 458 -27.18 3.41 8.79
C ALA A 458 -25.70 3.77 8.65
N TYR A 459 -25.00 3.18 7.69
CA TYR A 459 -23.53 3.16 7.64
C TYR A 459 -23.03 3.66 6.30
N VAL A 460 -22.15 4.66 6.31
CA VAL A 460 -21.33 5.03 5.15
C VAL A 460 -19.88 4.68 5.46
N VAL A 461 -19.29 3.79 4.65
CA VAL A 461 -17.87 3.45 4.74
C VAL A 461 -17.17 3.92 3.47
N ASN A 462 -16.29 4.92 3.62
CA ASN A 462 -15.46 5.42 2.54
C ASN A 462 -14.11 4.72 2.58
N VAL A 463 -13.82 3.86 1.60
CA VAL A 463 -12.54 3.15 1.53
C VAL A 463 -11.44 4.12 1.06
N SER A 464 -10.64 4.55 2.03
CA SER A 464 -9.57 5.50 1.86
C SER A 464 -8.20 4.80 2.02
N ALA A 465 -7.15 5.58 2.18
CA ALA A 465 -5.80 5.09 2.39
C ALA A 465 -4.91 6.15 3.05
N MET A 466 -3.72 5.75 3.50
CA MET A 466 -2.69 6.66 4.01
C MET A 466 -2.28 7.78 3.03
N GLU A 467 -2.49 7.60 1.73
CA GLU A 467 -2.28 8.59 0.67
C GLU A 467 -3.13 9.85 0.89
N GLY A 468 -4.31 9.70 1.47
CA GLY A 468 -5.20 10.81 1.82
C GLY A 468 -4.84 11.53 3.12
N GLN A 469 -3.77 11.10 3.82
CA GLN A 469 -3.36 11.68 5.08
C GLN A 469 -2.55 12.98 4.89
N PHE A 470 -2.92 14.06 5.57
CA PHE A 470 -2.18 15.32 5.53
C PHE A 470 -1.01 15.35 6.51
N GLY A 471 -1.20 14.88 7.75
CA GLY A 471 -0.23 15.02 8.85
C GLY A 471 0.98 14.08 8.80
N ARG A 472 1.28 13.43 7.68
CA ARG A 472 2.32 12.40 7.60
C ARG A 472 3.72 13.02 7.58
N ARG A 473 4.63 12.52 8.43
CA ARG A 473 6.02 13.00 8.52
C ARG A 473 6.78 12.91 7.18
N TYR A 474 6.50 11.87 6.41
CA TYR A 474 7.09 11.66 5.09
C TYR A 474 5.99 11.46 4.05
N LYS A 475 6.04 12.26 2.98
CA LYS A 475 5.18 12.14 1.79
C LYS A 475 6.07 12.31 0.56
N GLY A 476 6.04 11.33 -0.34
CA GLY A 476 6.76 11.39 -1.61
C GLY A 476 6.07 12.33 -2.60
N ALA A 477 6.73 12.61 -3.72
CA ALA A 477 6.19 13.46 -4.79
C ALA A 477 5.31 12.70 -5.82
N GLY A 478 5.30 11.37 -5.77
CA GLY A 478 4.55 10.52 -6.69
C GLY A 478 3.03 10.54 -6.48
N HIS A 479 2.27 10.12 -7.50
CA HIS A 479 0.81 9.95 -7.50
C HIS A 479 0.01 11.09 -6.86
N PRO A 480 0.29 12.37 -7.19
CA PRO A 480 -0.37 13.51 -6.55
C PRO A 480 -1.90 13.50 -6.77
N HIS A 481 -2.38 13.04 -7.92
CA HIS A 481 -3.81 12.93 -8.24
C HIS A 481 -4.56 11.96 -7.33
N THR A 482 -3.98 10.79 -7.05
CA THR A 482 -4.53 9.79 -6.11
C THR A 482 -4.50 10.31 -4.68
N ASN A 483 -3.39 10.93 -4.26
CA ASN A 483 -3.28 11.60 -2.96
C ASN A 483 -4.40 12.65 -2.77
N MET A 484 -4.61 13.52 -3.77
CA MET A 484 -5.66 14.55 -3.74
C MET A 484 -7.06 13.92 -3.63
N ALA A 485 -7.34 12.87 -4.40
CA ALA A 485 -8.66 12.25 -4.39
C ALA A 485 -8.98 11.55 -3.06
N LYS A 486 -8.01 10.83 -2.47
CA LYS A 486 -8.15 10.21 -1.14
C LYS A 486 -8.26 11.25 -0.03
N ALA A 487 -7.53 12.35 -0.13
CA ALA A 487 -7.65 13.48 0.79
C ALA A 487 -9.04 14.15 0.70
N ALA A 488 -9.60 14.30 -0.50
CA ALA A 488 -10.95 14.82 -0.70
C ALA A 488 -12.01 13.89 -0.09
N LEU A 489 -11.85 12.57 -0.24
CA LEU A 489 -12.74 11.58 0.37
C LEU A 489 -12.66 11.58 1.91
N ASN A 490 -11.46 11.72 2.46
CA ASN A 490 -11.25 11.92 3.90
C ASN A 490 -11.93 13.22 4.38
N MET A 491 -11.79 14.30 3.61
CA MET A 491 -12.41 15.58 3.95
C MET A 491 -13.94 15.49 3.91
N LEU A 492 -14.54 14.81 2.93
CA LEU A 492 -15.99 14.54 2.89
C LEU A 492 -16.45 13.87 4.19
N THR A 493 -15.73 12.83 4.62
CA THR A 493 -16.01 12.13 5.89
C THR A 493 -15.91 13.08 7.08
N ARG A 494 -14.80 13.80 7.19
CA ARG A 494 -14.54 14.72 8.31
C ARG A 494 -15.56 15.86 8.39
N THR A 495 -16.01 16.37 7.25
CA THR A 495 -16.95 17.50 7.16
C THR A 495 -18.38 17.09 7.47
N SER A 496 -18.85 15.97 6.91
CA SER A 496 -20.29 15.64 6.91
C SER A 496 -20.70 14.65 8.00
N ALA A 497 -19.78 13.86 8.55
CA ALA A 497 -20.15 12.76 9.45
C ALA A 497 -20.89 13.21 10.72
N GLN A 498 -20.44 14.29 11.38
CA GLN A 498 -21.07 14.76 12.62
C GLN A 498 -22.53 15.19 12.37
N GLU A 499 -22.74 16.00 11.33
CA GLU A 499 -24.07 16.50 10.98
C GLU A 499 -25.02 15.36 10.57
N MET A 500 -24.53 14.37 9.80
CA MET A 500 -25.32 13.20 9.41
C MET A 500 -25.62 12.27 10.59
N PHE A 501 -24.72 12.17 11.58
CA PHE A 501 -25.00 11.42 12.80
C PHE A 501 -26.06 12.12 13.65
N ASP A 502 -25.94 13.42 13.88
CA ASP A 502 -26.84 14.18 14.75
C ASP A 502 -28.26 14.24 14.18
N SER A 503 -28.39 14.42 12.87
CA SER A 503 -29.70 14.54 12.19
C SER A 503 -30.33 13.20 11.84
N ASP A 504 -29.55 12.25 11.33
CA ASP A 504 -30.07 11.06 10.66
C ASP A 504 -29.60 9.74 11.28
N ARG A 505 -28.75 9.78 12.32
CA ARG A 505 -28.09 8.60 12.92
C ARG A 505 -27.29 7.77 11.91
N ILE A 506 -26.72 8.43 10.91
CA ILE A 506 -25.86 7.80 9.91
C ILE A 506 -24.40 7.88 10.38
N LEU A 507 -23.74 6.74 10.50
CA LEU A 507 -22.33 6.63 10.87
C LEU A 507 -21.47 6.66 9.61
N MET A 508 -20.75 7.77 9.37
CA MET A 508 -19.83 7.90 8.25
C MET A 508 -18.36 7.79 8.71
N THR A 509 -17.63 6.84 8.13
CA THR A 509 -16.21 6.58 8.44
C THR A 509 -15.36 6.57 7.18
N ALA A 510 -14.06 6.89 7.34
CA ALA A 510 -13.04 6.67 6.32
C ALA A 510 -12.11 5.56 6.81
N VAL A 511 -11.76 4.60 5.94
CA VAL A 511 -11.04 3.39 6.36
C VAL A 511 -9.82 3.15 5.48
N ASP A 512 -8.65 3.02 6.08
CA ASP A 512 -7.44 2.48 5.47
C ASP A 512 -7.49 0.95 5.46
N THR A 513 -7.25 0.36 4.28
CA THR A 513 -7.27 -1.10 4.09
C THR A 513 -5.98 -1.78 4.56
N GLY A 514 -4.98 -1.00 4.97
CA GLY A 514 -3.63 -1.49 5.18
C GLY A 514 -2.90 -1.78 3.88
N TRP A 515 -1.63 -2.21 4.02
CA TRP A 515 -0.78 -2.45 2.87
C TRP A 515 -1.00 -3.88 2.35
N ILE A 516 -1.84 -3.97 1.33
CA ILE A 516 -2.25 -5.23 0.71
C ILE A 516 -1.84 -5.36 -0.76
N THR A 517 -1.33 -4.27 -1.37
CA THR A 517 -1.01 -4.19 -2.80
C THR A 517 0.23 -3.33 -3.05
N ASP A 518 0.96 -3.65 -4.11
CA ASP A 518 1.98 -2.78 -4.70
C ASP A 518 1.50 -2.28 -6.06
N GLU A 519 1.49 -0.96 -6.27
CA GLU A 519 1.00 -0.33 -7.51
C GLU A 519 2.11 0.14 -8.46
N ARG A 520 3.38 -0.14 -8.11
CA ARG A 520 4.53 0.15 -8.98
C ARG A 520 4.46 -0.57 -10.33
N PRO A 521 5.24 -0.15 -11.33
CA PRO A 521 5.39 -0.87 -12.60
C PRO A 521 5.71 -2.36 -12.39
N HIS A 522 5.21 -3.22 -13.28
CA HIS A 522 5.22 -4.67 -13.08
C HIS A 522 6.62 -5.26 -12.93
N ASP A 523 7.58 -4.79 -13.72
CA ASP A 523 9.00 -5.15 -13.63
C ASP A 523 9.60 -4.84 -12.25
N GLN A 524 9.26 -3.69 -11.68
CA GLN A 524 9.70 -3.31 -10.33
C GLN A 524 9.07 -4.21 -9.27
N LYS A 525 7.78 -4.59 -9.42
CA LYS A 525 7.15 -5.55 -8.50
C LYS A 525 7.88 -6.88 -8.52
N LEU A 526 8.17 -7.42 -9.71
CA LEU A 526 8.90 -8.69 -9.86
C LEU A 526 10.29 -8.62 -9.25
N ARG A 527 11.04 -7.54 -9.46
CA ARG A 527 12.35 -7.35 -8.85
C ARG A 527 12.28 -7.34 -7.33
N ILE A 528 11.32 -6.62 -6.76
CA ILE A 528 11.18 -6.45 -5.31
C ILE A 528 10.66 -7.72 -4.64
N ALA A 529 9.77 -8.46 -5.31
CA ALA A 529 9.39 -9.80 -4.90
C ALA A 529 10.60 -10.75 -4.94
N GLY A 530 11.46 -10.65 -5.96
CA GLY A 530 12.74 -11.37 -6.04
C GLY A 530 13.74 -11.01 -4.94
N GLU A 531 13.61 -9.83 -4.34
CA GLU A 531 14.34 -9.39 -3.14
C GLU A 531 13.68 -9.88 -1.82
N GLY A 532 12.61 -10.67 -1.90
CA GLY A 532 11.92 -11.28 -0.76
C GLY A 532 10.92 -10.36 -0.05
N TRP A 533 10.47 -9.29 -0.70
CA TRP A 533 9.43 -8.41 -0.15
C TRP A 533 8.03 -8.80 -0.65
N HIS A 534 7.09 -8.90 0.28
CA HIS A 534 5.67 -9.10 0.03
C HIS A 534 4.84 -8.14 0.91
N ALA A 535 3.62 -7.82 0.48
CA ALA A 535 2.73 -6.99 1.27
C ALA A 535 2.39 -7.66 2.62
N PRO A 536 2.35 -6.93 3.75
CA PRO A 536 2.15 -7.52 5.07
C PRO A 536 0.76 -8.13 5.31
N LEU A 537 -0.23 -7.74 4.52
CA LEU A 537 -1.64 -8.11 4.65
C LEU A 537 -2.18 -8.64 3.31
N ASP A 538 -3.32 -9.32 3.33
CA ASP A 538 -4.01 -9.81 2.12
C ASP A 538 -5.38 -9.14 1.89
N LEU A 539 -6.12 -9.60 0.87
CA LEU A 539 -7.45 -9.06 0.55
C LEU A 539 -8.49 -9.24 1.66
N VAL A 540 -8.41 -10.33 2.43
CA VAL A 540 -9.36 -10.60 3.53
C VAL A 540 -9.08 -9.63 4.68
N ASP A 541 -7.81 -9.35 4.98
CA ASP A 541 -7.42 -8.32 5.95
C ASP A 541 -7.92 -6.93 5.56
N GLY A 542 -7.80 -6.59 4.28
CA GLY A 542 -8.31 -5.34 3.72
C GLY A 542 -9.83 -5.24 3.83
N ALA A 543 -10.54 -6.31 3.47
CA ALA A 543 -12.00 -6.37 3.57
C ALA A 543 -12.48 -6.29 5.02
N ALA A 544 -11.82 -7.00 5.94
CA ALA A 544 -12.14 -6.96 7.36
C ALA A 544 -12.03 -5.54 7.94
N ARG A 545 -11.03 -4.76 7.52
CA ARG A 545 -10.91 -3.35 7.97
C ARG A 545 -12.08 -2.49 7.52
N VAL A 546 -12.53 -2.68 6.27
CA VAL A 546 -13.69 -1.96 5.71
C VAL A 546 -15.00 -2.41 6.33
N TYR A 547 -15.10 -3.69 6.69
CA TYR A 547 -16.30 -4.26 7.29
C TYR A 547 -16.46 -3.92 8.79
N ASP A 548 -15.35 -3.80 9.53
CA ASP A 548 -15.35 -3.62 10.99
C ASP A 548 -16.24 -2.46 11.50
N PRO A 549 -16.28 -1.26 10.89
CA PRO A 549 -17.16 -0.18 11.37
C PRO A 549 -18.64 -0.56 11.41
N ILE A 550 -19.10 -1.43 10.51
CA ILE A 550 -20.47 -1.93 10.46
C ILE A 550 -20.68 -2.89 11.64
N VAL A 551 -19.79 -3.87 11.80
CA VAL A 551 -19.81 -4.85 12.91
C VAL A 551 -19.82 -4.13 14.26
N GLN A 552 -18.95 -3.14 14.44
CA GLN A 552 -18.83 -2.34 15.66
C GLN A 552 -20.12 -1.57 15.95
N GLY A 553 -20.70 -0.92 14.93
CA GLY A 553 -21.90 -0.13 15.12
C GLY A 553 -23.14 -0.96 15.42
N GLU A 554 -23.30 -2.13 14.78
CA GLU A 554 -24.32 -3.11 15.15
C GLU A 554 -24.10 -3.65 16.57
N SER A 555 -22.84 -3.80 16.99
CA SER A 555 -22.45 -4.20 18.36
C SER A 555 -22.61 -3.08 19.41
N GLY A 556 -23.01 -1.87 19.01
CA GLY A 556 -23.28 -0.78 19.94
C GLY A 556 -22.35 0.42 19.88
N ILE A 557 -21.30 0.39 19.05
CA ILE A 557 -20.20 1.36 19.05
C ILE A 557 -20.34 2.33 17.86
N ASP A 558 -20.70 3.58 18.14
CA ASP A 558 -21.00 4.60 17.13
C ASP A 558 -19.74 5.29 16.59
N LEU A 559 -18.94 4.60 15.77
CA LEU A 559 -17.79 5.18 15.07
C LEU A 559 -18.25 6.08 13.90
N HIS A 560 -17.95 7.37 13.95
CA HIS A 560 -18.24 8.32 12.88
C HIS A 560 -17.25 9.50 12.92
N GLY A 561 -17.02 10.14 11.77
CA GLY A 561 -16.14 11.32 11.70
C GLY A 561 -14.69 11.00 12.03
N VAL A 562 -14.25 9.77 11.74
CA VAL A 562 -12.90 9.27 11.99
C VAL A 562 -12.29 8.66 10.74
N PHE A 563 -10.97 8.79 10.63
CA PHE A 563 -10.15 7.96 9.74
C PHE A 563 -9.65 6.77 10.55
N LEU A 564 -9.93 5.56 10.09
CA LEU A 564 -9.58 4.32 10.76
C LEU A 564 -8.36 3.71 10.07
N LYS A 565 -7.32 3.43 10.85
CA LYS A 565 -6.15 2.66 10.44
C LYS A 565 -5.96 1.54 11.47
N ASP A 566 -5.78 0.31 10.99
CA ASP A 566 -5.63 -0.86 11.86
C ASP A 566 -6.73 -0.95 12.93
N PHE A 567 -7.99 -0.78 12.50
CA PHE A 567 -9.19 -0.85 13.34
C PHE A 567 -9.31 0.23 14.43
N LYS A 568 -8.51 1.30 14.37
CA LYS A 568 -8.51 2.38 15.38
C LYS A 568 -8.54 3.76 14.74
N PRO A 569 -9.16 4.76 15.40
CA PRO A 569 -9.05 6.15 14.98
C PRO A 569 -7.59 6.59 14.84
N HIS A 570 -7.30 7.24 13.72
CA HIS A 570 -5.97 7.68 13.31
C HIS A 570 -6.02 9.15 12.87
N PRO A 571 -4.93 9.92 13.01
CA PRO A 571 -4.88 11.29 12.50
C PRO A 571 -5.21 11.40 11.01
N TRP A 572 -5.95 12.46 10.66
CA TRP A 572 -6.30 12.85 9.29
C TRP A 572 -5.11 13.26 8.41
#